data_AF-F5RLR5-F1
#
_entry.id   AF-F5RLR5-F1
#
_cell.length_a   1.000
_cell.length_b   1.000
_cell.length_c   1.000
_cell.angle_alpha   90.00
_cell.angle_beta   90.00
_cell.angle_gamma   90.00
#
_symmetry.space_group_name_H-M   'P 1'
#
loop_
_entity.id
_entity.type
_entity.pdbx_description
1 polymer ?
#
loop_
_entity_poly.entity_id
_entity_poly.type
_entity_poly.pdbx_seq_one_letter_code
_entity_poly.pdbx_strand_id
1 'polypeptide(L)'
;MLTSYHIDIFAVILLYFIGFTSILHRQYALTFLQEISKLPEYPNQKKQLEFMQELTKHTVYYYLVTGYFFSMGTVLLYFILIG
;
A
#
# COMPACT_ATOMS: atom_id res chain seq x y z
N MET A 1 14.60 0.34 -28.66
CA MET A 1 13.16 0.66 -28.75
C MET A 1 12.31 -0.40 -28.06
N LEU A 2 12.36 -1.68 -28.48
CA LEU A 2 11.59 -2.76 -27.86
C LEU A 2 11.86 -2.97 -26.35
N THR A 3 13.13 -2.88 -25.93
CA THR A 3 13.52 -2.98 -24.51
C THR A 3 13.00 -1.84 -23.64
N SER A 4 12.88 -0.62 -24.17
CA SER A 4 12.29 0.51 -23.42
C SER A 4 10.82 0.27 -23.14
N TYR A 5 10.07 -0.11 -24.17
CA TYR A 5 8.63 -0.42 -24.07
C TYR A 5 8.34 -1.53 -23.04
N HIS A 6 9.18 -2.57 -22.99
CA HIS A 6 9.05 -3.62 -21.97
C HIS A 6 9.35 -3.12 -20.56
N ILE A 7 10.33 -2.22 -20.39
CA ILE A 7 10.64 -1.60 -19.10
C ILE A 7 9.49 -0.69 -18.65
N ASP A 8 8.91 0.08 -19.57
CA ASP A 8 7.80 0.99 -19.28
C ASP A 8 6.54 0.22 -18.85
N ILE A 9 6.21 -0.89 -19.53
CA ILE A 9 5.12 -1.78 -19.10
C ILE A 9 5.42 -2.40 -17.73
N PHE A 10 6.66 -2.84 -17.48
CA PHE A 10 7.03 -3.40 -16.19
C PHE A 10 6.90 -2.36 -15.06
N ALA A 11 7.25 -1.11 -15.33
CA ALA A 11 7.06 -0.01 -14.39
C ALA A 11 5.57 0.22 -14.09
N VAL A 12 4.69 0.21 -15.10
CA VAL A 12 3.23 0.28 -14.90
C VAL A 12 2.73 -0.85 -14.01
N ILE A 13 3.16 -2.09 -14.28
CA ILE A 13 2.78 -3.27 -13.48
C ILE A 13 3.24 -3.09 -12.02
N LEU A 14 4.47 -2.63 -11.80
CA LEU A 14 4.98 -2.37 -10.45
C LEU A 14 4.18 -1.28 -9.72
N LEU A 15 3.81 -0.18 -10.40
CA LEU A 15 3.02 0.90 -9.82
C LEU A 15 1.63 0.41 -9.36
N TYR A 16 0.96 -0.37 -10.20
CA TYR A 16 -0.31 -1.00 -9.83
C TYR A 16 -0.14 -2.03 -8.69
N PHE A 17 0.93 -2.82 -8.72
CA PHE A 17 1.23 -3.79 -7.67
C PHE A 17 1.51 -3.13 -6.32
N ILE A 18 2.24 -2.01 -6.29
CA ILE A 18 2.48 -1.21 -5.08
C ILE A 18 1.17 -0.62 -4.54
N GLY A 19 0.31 -0.12 -5.43
CA GLY A 19 -1.02 0.36 -5.05
C GLY A 19 -1.87 -0.74 -4.41
N PHE A 20 -1.90 -1.94 -5.01
CA PHE A 20 -2.65 -3.09 -4.52
C PHE A 20 -2.09 -3.64 -3.20
N THR A 21 -0.77 -3.82 -3.11
CA THR A 21 -0.11 -4.28 -1.89
C THR A 21 -0.29 -3.31 -0.74
N SER A 22 -0.36 -1.99 -0.99
CA SER A 22 -0.67 -1.00 0.04
C SER A 22 -2.08 -1.18 0.63
N ILE A 23 -3.07 -1.53 -0.20
CA ILE A 23 -4.44 -1.82 0.26
C ILE A 23 -4.46 -3.09 1.11
N LEU A 24 -3.83 -4.17 0.62
CA LEU A 24 -3.76 -5.43 1.35
C LEU A 24 -3.01 -5.25 2.68
N HIS A 25 -1.86 -4.58 2.66
CA HIS A 25 -1.05 -4.35 3.86
C HIS A 25 -1.87 -3.66 4.95
N ARG A 26 -2.68 -2.66 4.57
CA ARG A 26 -3.60 -2.00 5.51
C ARG A 26 -4.64 -2.97 6.09
N GLN A 27 -5.28 -3.80 5.25
CA GLN A 27 -6.26 -4.78 5.74
C GLN A 27 -5.62 -5.77 6.70
N TYR A 28 -4.45 -6.32 6.35
CA TYR A 28 -3.69 -7.22 7.21
C TYR A 28 -3.27 -6.55 8.52
N ALA A 29 -2.76 -5.32 8.47
CA ALA A 29 -2.35 -4.59 9.66
C ALA A 29 -3.53 -4.35 10.62
N LEU A 30 -4.70 -3.99 10.10
CA LEU A 30 -5.93 -3.82 10.87
C LEU A 30 -6.38 -5.12 11.53
N THR A 31 -6.47 -6.21 10.75
CA THR A 31 -6.87 -7.52 11.27
C THR A 31 -5.90 -8.02 12.35
N PHE A 32 -4.59 -7.88 12.10
CA PHE A 32 -3.54 -8.27 13.04
C PHE A 32 -3.61 -7.47 14.36
N LEU A 33 -3.77 -6.15 14.28
CA LEU A 33 -3.99 -5.29 15.44
C LEU A 33 -5.23 -5.69 16.24
N GLN A 34 -6.31 -6.01 15.54
CA GLN A 34 -7.57 -6.39 16.15
C GLN A 34 -7.49 -7.76 16.83
N GLU A 35 -6.77 -8.71 16.25
CA GLU A 35 -6.50 -10.02 16.87
C GLU A 35 -5.58 -9.90 18.08
N ILE A 36 -4.47 -9.15 17.99
CA ILE A 36 -3.56 -8.97 19.12
C ILE A 36 -4.25 -8.28 20.31
N SER A 37 -5.14 -7.32 20.05
CA SER A 37 -5.89 -6.66 21.12
C SER A 37 -6.79 -7.62 21.93
N LYS A 38 -7.12 -8.79 21.38
CA LYS A 38 -7.94 -9.83 22.02
C LYS A 38 -7.11 -10.86 22.78
N LEU A 39 -5.78 -10.90 22.60
CA LEU A 39 -4.91 -11.79 23.37
C LEU A 39 -4.70 -11.23 24.79
N PRO A 40 -4.60 -12.10 25.81
CA PRO A 40 -4.35 -11.67 27.19
C PRO A 40 -3.05 -10.88 27.26
N GLU A 41 -3.16 -9.68 27.86
CA GLU A 41 -2.18 -8.60 27.78
C GLU A 41 -0.76 -9.03 28.20
N TYR A 42 0.19 -8.99 27.26
CA TYR A 42 1.60 -8.95 27.59
C TYR A 42 2.01 -7.51 27.91
N PRO A 43 2.50 -7.20 29.14
CA PRO A 43 2.73 -5.83 29.59
C PRO A 43 3.77 -5.06 28.74
N ASN A 44 4.69 -5.76 28.06
CA ASN A 44 5.67 -5.15 27.17
C ASN A 44 5.14 -4.79 25.77
N GLN A 45 3.98 -5.31 25.35
CA GLN A 45 3.43 -5.09 24.00
C GLN A 45 2.39 -3.96 23.93
N LYS A 46 1.89 -3.47 25.07
CA LYS A 46 0.89 -2.38 25.12
C LYS A 46 1.35 -1.12 24.38
N LYS A 47 2.59 -0.67 24.63
CA LYS A 47 3.18 0.50 23.94
C LYS A 47 3.32 0.30 22.43
N GLN A 48 3.70 -0.90 22.00
CA GLN A 48 3.84 -1.22 20.58
C GLN A 48 2.46 -1.26 19.90
N LEU A 49 1.45 -1.78 20.59
CA LEU A 49 0.08 -1.85 20.09
C LEU A 49 -0.53 -0.46 19.93
N GLU A 50 -0.39 0.42 20.93
CA GLU A 50 -0.85 1.81 20.84
C GLU A 50 -0.17 2.56 19.68
N PHE A 51 1.14 2.40 19.52
CA PHE A 51 1.88 3.01 18.42
C PHE A 51 1.42 2.49 17.05
N MET A 52 1.19 1.18 16.91
CA MET A 52 0.63 0.59 15.69
C MET A 52 -0.80 1.05 15.41
N GLN A 53 -1.65 1.18 16.43
CA GLN A 53 -3.01 1.72 16.29
C GLN A 53 -2.99 3.17 15.81
N GLU A 54 -2.08 3.99 16.34
CA GLU A 54 -1.92 5.39 15.96
C GLU A 54 -1.42 5.53 14.52
N LEU A 55 -0.44 4.73 14.10
CA LEU A 55 0.00 4.64 12.71
C LEU A 55 -1.14 4.21 11.77
N THR A 56 -1.97 3.26 12.19
CA THR A 56 -3.09 2.76 11.38
C THR A 56 -4.24 3.78 11.31
N LYS A 57 -4.32 4.71 12.26
CA LYS A 57 -5.27 5.82 12.28
C LYS A 57 -5.04 6.81 11.13
N HIS A 58 -3.83 6.88 10.58
CA HIS A 58 -3.52 7.62 9.35
C HIS A 58 -4.03 6.89 8.09
N THR A 59 -5.28 6.44 8.13
CA THR A 59 -6.00 5.82 7.01
C THR A 59 -6.00 6.71 5.75
N VAL A 60 -6.04 8.03 5.91
CA VAL A 60 -6.01 9.00 4.80
C VAL A 60 -4.69 8.91 4.03
N TYR A 61 -3.57 8.66 4.70
CA TYR A 61 -2.26 8.52 4.06
C TYR A 61 -2.24 7.33 3.10
N TYR A 62 -2.79 6.18 3.51
CA TYR A 62 -2.89 5.00 2.64
C TYR A 62 -3.73 5.25 1.39
N TYR A 63 -4.87 5.94 1.52
CA TYR A 63 -5.69 6.30 0.36
C TYR A 63 -4.99 7.29 -0.57
N LEU A 64 -4.28 8.27 -0.02
CA LEU A 64 -3.48 9.21 -0.82
C LEU A 64 -2.35 8.49 -1.57
N VAL A 65 -1.62 7.61 -0.88
CA VAL A 65 -0.55 6.79 -1.47
C VAL A 65 -1.10 5.89 -2.57
N THR A 66 -2.14 5.11 -2.30
CA THR A 66 -2.75 4.24 -3.31
C THR A 66 -3.29 5.06 -4.48
N GLY A 67 -4.00 6.15 -4.24
CA GLY A 67 -4.52 7.03 -5.29
C GLY A 67 -3.40 7.63 -6.16
N TYR A 68 -2.30 8.07 -5.54
CA TYR A 68 -1.13 8.57 -6.25
C TYR A 68 -0.49 7.50 -7.12
N PHE A 69 -0.18 6.32 -6.58
CA PHE A 69 0.45 5.24 -7.34
C PHE A 69 -0.44 4.71 -8.46
N PHE A 70 -1.75 4.62 -8.22
CA PHE A 70 -2.71 4.16 -9.22
C PHE A 70 -2.87 5.18 -10.35
N SER A 71 -3.04 6.46 -10.02
CA SER A 71 -3.14 7.53 -11.02
C SER A 71 -1.85 7.68 -11.83
N MET A 72 -0.68 7.58 -11.20
CA MET A 72 0.61 7.62 -11.88
C MET A 72 0.80 6.42 -12.81
N GLY A 73 0.38 5.22 -12.38
CA GLY A 73 0.33 4.04 -13.24
C GLY A 73 -0.60 4.20 -14.45
N THR A 74 -1.76 4.83 -14.27
CA THR A 74 -2.71 5.13 -15.36
C THR A 74 -2.17 6.17 -16.33
N VAL A 75 -1.54 7.25 -15.84
CA VAL A 75 -0.91 8.27 -16.68
C VAL A 75 0.22 7.65 -17.50
N LEU A 76 1.07 6.83 -16.88
CA LEU A 76 2.17 6.16 -17.57
C LEU A 76 1.64 5.18 -18.63
N LEU A 77 0.60 4.41 -18.32
CA LEU A 77 -0.07 3.54 -19.28
C LEU A 77 -0.63 4.34 -20.47
N TYR A 78 -1.28 5.48 -20.22
CA TYR A 78 -1.81 6.35 -21.27
C TYR A 78 -0.70 6.86 -22.20
N PHE A 79 0.43 7.29 -21.64
CA PHE A 79 1.60 7.70 -22.43
C PHE A 79 2.17 6.57 -23.28
N ILE A 80 2.24 5.34 -22.76
CA ILE A 80 2.69 4.17 -23.51
C ILE A 80 1.71 3.79 -24.64
N LEU A 81 0.41 4.04 -24.45
CA LEU A 81 -0.63 3.64 -25.41
C LEU A 81 -0.80 4.64 -26.57
N ILE A 82 -0.44 5.91 -26.34
CA ILE A 82 -0.58 7.01 -27.31
C ILE A 82 0.75 7.43 -27.94
N GLY A 83 1.87 7.22 -27.25
CA GLY A 83 3.22 7.46 -27.76
C GLY A 83 3.75 6.29 -28.57
#